data_AF-M0NME0-F1
#
_entry.id   AF-M0NME0-F1
#
_cell.length_a   1.000
_cell.length_b   1.000
_cell.length_c   1.000
_cell.angle_alpha   90.00
_cell.angle_beta   90.00
_cell.angle_gamma   90.00
#
_symmetry.space_group_name_H-M   'P 1'
#
loop_
_entity.id
_entity.type
_entity.pdbx_description
1 polymer ?
#
loop_
_entity_poly.entity_id
_entity_poly.type
_entity_poly.pdbx_seq_one_letter_code
_entity_poly.pdbx_strand_id
1 'polypeptide(L)' 'MTVDVSRGGLLVTLAIFGVIVYELRTVLDFVGVELPLIPYMAAVFILAGVTIWFVTLKGGWRTDPEGDEPA' A
#
# COMPACT_ATOMS: atom_id res chain seq x y z
N MET A 1 -5.21 18.14 -9.49
CA MET A 1 -4.11 17.53 -8.72
C MET A 1 -3.86 16.14 -9.28
N THR A 2 -2.78 16.00 -10.03
CA THR A 2 -2.20 14.69 -10.37
C THR A 2 -1.23 14.33 -9.25
N VAL A 3 -1.34 13.10 -8.73
CA VAL A 3 -0.40 12.60 -7.72
C VAL A 3 0.63 11.78 -8.50
N ASP A 4 1.84 12.32 -8.61
CA ASP A 4 2.95 11.63 -9.27
C ASP A 4 3.53 10.59 -8.30
N VAL A 5 3.33 9.30 -8.59
CA VAL A 5 3.79 8.20 -7.72
C VAL A 5 4.58 7.18 -8.55
N SER A 6 5.75 6.78 -8.05
CA SER A 6 6.50 5.69 -8.67
C SER A 6 5.83 4.34 -8.40
N ARG A 7 5.84 3.45 -9.40
CA ARG A 7 5.19 2.14 -9.26
C ARG A 7 5.76 1.31 -8.11
N GLY A 8 7.10 1.24 -8.05
CA GLY A 8 7.80 0.54 -6.98
C GLY A 8 7.52 1.16 -5.61
N GLY A 9 7.61 2.49 -5.49
CA GLY A 9 7.37 3.18 -4.22
C GLY A 9 5.97 2.96 -3.67
N LEU A 10 4.94 2.96 -4.53
CA LEU A 10 3.57 2.69 -4.11
C LEU A 10 3.41 1.27 -3.56
N LEU A 11 3.91 0.27 -4.28
CA LEU A 11 3.77 -1.14 -3.88
C LEU A 11 4.55 -1.44 -2.60
N VAL A 12 5.75 -0.88 -2.45
CA VAL A 12 6.55 -1.00 -1.22
C VAL A 12 5.83 -0.34 -0.05
N THR A 13 5.28 0.86 -0.25
CA THR A 13 4.53 1.56 0.79
C THR A 13 3.29 0.78 1.22
N LEU A 14 2.54 0.21 0.28
CA LEU A 14 1.38 -0.64 0.57
C LEU A 14 1.77 -1.91 1.35
N ALA A 15 2.90 -2.53 1.00
CA ALA A 15 3.41 -3.69 1.72
C ALA A 15 3.80 -3.35 3.16
N ILE A 16 4.58 -2.27 3.36
CA ILE A 16 4.97 -1.78 4.70
C ILE A 16 3.74 -1.41 5.50
N PHE A 17 2.78 -0.72 4.89
CA PHE A 17 1.52 -0.37 5.52
C PHE A 17 0.77 -1.63 6.00
N GLY A 18 0.63 -2.65 5.16
CA GLY A 18 0.00 -3.92 5.55
C GLY A 18 0.69 -4.60 6.75
N VAL A 19 2.03 -4.56 6.80
CA VAL A 19 2.81 -5.07 7.94
C VAL A 19 2.54 -4.26 9.21
N ILE A 20 2.58 -2.92 9.13
CA ILE A 20 2.31 -2.06 10.29
C ILE A 20 0.92 -2.34 10.88
N VAL A 21 -0.09 -2.45 10.02
CA VAL A 21 -1.46 -2.71 10.49
C VAL A 21 -1.58 -4.13 11.08
N TYR A 22 -0.80 -5.10 10.57
CA TYR A 22 -0.76 -6.46 11.13
C TYR A 22 -0.12 -6.46 12.52
N GLU A 23 0.97 -5.72 12.69
CA GLU A 23 1.59 -5.56 14.01
C GLU A 23 0.68 -4.80 14.98
N LEU A 24 -0.10 -3.82 14.50
CA LEU A 24 -1.10 -3.15 15.31
C LEU A 24 -2.17 -4.13 15.80
N ARG A 25 -2.60 -5.09 14.96
CA ARG A 25 -3.50 -6.18 15.38
C ARG A 25 -2.86 -6.97 16.53
N THR A 26 -1.57 -7.32 16.43
CA THR A 26 -0.85 -8.02 17.49
C THR A 26 -0.77 -7.21 18.78
N VAL A 27 -0.53 -5.90 18.69
CA VAL A 27 -0.55 -4.99 19.86
C VAL A 27 -1.95 -4.92 20.50
N LEU A 28 -3.00 -4.88 19.68
CA LEU A 28 -4.39 -4.86 20.15
C LEU A 28 -4.74 -6.18 20.87
N ASP A 29 -4.25 -7.30 20.37
CA ASP A 29 -4.40 -8.61 21.00
C ASP A 29 -3.77 -8.63 22.41
N PHE A 30 -2.60 -8.01 22.58
CA PHE A 30 -1.94 -7.89 23.89
C PHE A 30 -2.71 -7.06 24.92
N VAL A 31 -3.60 -6.15 24.48
CA VAL A 31 -4.47 -5.37 25.38
C VAL A 31 -5.89 -5.96 25.50
N GLY A 32 -6.09 -7.19 25.02
CA GLY A 32 -7.34 -7.94 25.12
C GLY A 32 -8.37 -7.63 24.02
N VAL A 33 -7.96 -6.95 22.94
CA VAL A 33 -8.81 -6.68 21.79
C VAL A 33 -8.48 -7.67 20.68
N GLU A 34 -9.23 -8.77 20.64
CA GLU A 34 -9.09 -9.81 19.62
C GLU A 34 -9.72 -9.35 18.30
N LEU A 35 -8.89 -9.22 17.26
CA LEU A 35 -9.32 -8.87 15.90
C LEU A 35 -9.31 -10.13 15.03
N PRO A 36 -10.45 -10.61 14.51
CA PRO A 36 -10.47 -11.79 13.66
C PRO A 36 -9.65 -11.60 12.37
N LEU A 37 -8.85 -12.61 12.01
CA LEU A 37 -7.89 -12.49 10.90
C LEU A 37 -8.58 -12.28 9.54
N ILE A 38 -9.64 -13.03 9.23
CA ILE A 38 -10.27 -13.01 7.89
C ILE A 38 -10.87 -11.63 7.56
N PRO A 39 -11.72 -11.00 8.42
CA PRO A 39 -12.25 -9.66 8.16
C PRO A 39 -11.15 -8.60 8.07
N TYR A 40 -10.13 -8.72 8.91
CA TYR A 40 -8.96 -7.84 8.90
C TYR A 40 -8.22 -7.90 7.55
N MET A 41 -7.87 -9.12 7.11
CA MET A 41 -7.19 -9.32 5.83
C MET A 41 -8.03 -8.80 4.67
N ALA A 42 -9.34 -9.07 4.66
CA ALA A 42 -10.24 -8.55 3.65
C ALA A 42 -10.21 -7.02 3.59
N ALA A 43 -10.23 -6.33 4.73
CA ALA A 43 -10.16 -4.87 4.79
C ALA A 43 -8.85 -4.32 4.21
N VAL A 44 -7.70 -4.92 4.58
CA VAL A 44 -6.38 -4.52 4.06
C VAL A 44 -6.29 -4.73 2.54
N PHE A 45 -6.77 -5.86 2.03
CA PHE A 45 -6.78 -6.15 0.60
C PHE A 45 -7.71 -5.20 -0.18
N ILE A 46 -8.89 -4.90 0.36
CA ILE A 46 -9.80 -3.92 -0.24
C ILE A 46 -9.14 -2.55 -0.30
N LEU A 47 -8.52 -2.09 0.79
CA LEU A 47 -7.83 -0.80 0.83
C LEU A 47 -6.69 -0.73 -0.21
N ALA A 48 -5.86 -1.78 -0.28
CA ALA A 48 -4.78 -1.86 -1.26
C ALA A 48 -5.35 -1.82 -2.69
N GLY A 49 -6.40 -2.59 -2.97
CA GLY A 49 -7.07 -2.62 -4.26
C GLY A 49 -7.66 -1.26 -4.65
N VAL A 50 -8.38 -0.60 -3.74
CA VAL A 50 -8.95 0.74 -3.94
C VAL A 50 -7.85 1.77 -4.17
N THR A 51 -6.75 1.69 -3.44
CA THR A 51 -5.60 2.62 -3.59
C THR A 51 -4.98 2.47 -4.97
N ILE A 52 -4.69 1.24 -5.41
CA ILE A 52 -4.14 0.97 -6.74
C ILE A 52 -5.12 1.42 -7.83
N TRP A 53 -6.40 1.11 -7.68
CA TRP A 53 -7.45 1.51 -8.62
C TRP A 53 -7.53 3.04 -8.76
N PHE A 54 -7.54 3.76 -7.63
CA PHE A 54 -7.58 5.21 -7.62
C PHE A 54 -6.35 5.84 -8.30
N VAL A 55 -5.14 5.36 -8.00
CA VAL A 55 -3.90 5.84 -8.64
C VAL A 55 -3.92 5.57 -10.14
N THR A 56 -4.41 4.40 -10.55
CA THR A 56 -4.52 4.01 -11.96
C THR A 56 -5.49 4.91 -12.72
N LEU A 57 -6.66 5.22 -12.16
CA LEU A 57 -7.64 6.14 -12.77
C LEU A 57 -7.11 7.57 -12.90
N LYS A 58 -6.18 7.97 -12.04
CA LYS A 58 -5.58 9.32 -12.04
C LYS A 58 -4.33 9.43 -12.91
N GLY A 59 -3.93 8.36 -13.62
CA GLY A 59 -2.90 8.38 -14.67
C GLY A 59 -1.45 8.46 -14.18
N GLY A 60 -1.19 8.31 -12.89
CA GLY A 60 0.06 8.75 -12.24
C GLY A 60 1.19 7.72 -12.16
N TRP A 61 1.33 6.78 -13.11
CA TRP A 61 2.53 5.93 -13.13
C TRP A 61 3.63 6.64 -13.91
N ARG A 62 4.68 7.11 -13.24
CA ARG A 62 5.90 7.55 -13.92
C ARG A 62 6.59 6.31 -14.48
N THR A 63 6.49 6.10 -15.79
CA THR A 63 7.08 4.95 -16.51
C THR A 63 8.43 5.27 -17.14
N ASP A 64 8.94 6.50 -17.02
CA ASP A 64 10.19 6.89 -17.67
C ASP A 64 11.42 6.55 -16.82
N PRO A 65 12.36 5.72 -17.32
CA PRO A 65 13.70 5.63 -16.79
C PRO A 65 14.45 6.91 -17.16
N GLU A 66 14.52 7.86 -16.23
CA GLU A 66 15.29 9.09 -16.43
C GLU A 66 16.78 8.76 -16.26
N GLY A 67 17.49 8.61 -17.39
CA GLY A 67 18.95 8.73 -17.50
C GLY A 67 19.79 7.47 -17.28
N ASP A 68 19.94 6.65 -18.33
CA ASP A 68 21.10 5.77 -18.51
C ASP A 68 21.80 6.12 -19.83
N GLU A 69 22.00 7.42 -20.08
CA GLU A 69 22.94 7.90 -21.10
C GLU A 69 24.32 8.03 -20.42
N PRO A 70 25.27 7.12 -20.70
CA PRO A 70 26.63 7.27 -20.20
C PRO A 70 27.30 8.48 -20.86
N ALA A 71 27.88 9.36 -20.02
CA ALA A 71 28.65 10.53 -20.40
C ALA A 71 30.00 10.19 -21.05
#